data_AF-A0A1Q7CC67-F1
#
_entry.id   AF-A0A1Q7CC67-F1
#
_cell.length_a   1.000
_cell.length_b   1.000
_cell.length_c   1.000
_cell.angle_alpha   90.00
_cell.angle_beta   90.00
_cell.angle_gamma   90.00
#
_symmetry.space_group_name_H-M   'P 1'
#
loop_
_entity.id
_entity.type
_entity.pdbx_description
1 polymer ?
#
loop_
_entity_poly.entity_id
_entity_poly.type
_entity_poly.pdbx_seq_one_letter_code
_entity_poly.pdbx_strand_id
1 'polypeptide(L)'
;MKAGEGTSGHEKLQFTKPGWTTMRPGIIVDARKPGERNPQYKKYTARTLRPVVNFDTCIKCTMCWLDCPDECFEVTPEGHYEVVYQACIGCGICAQVCPVKDCIVMVDELRFEDNEDKWQFWKKDHDGYNKWFEAKSGVSADPKVRTPAARQEGAGNANPAANPTSASGGDD
;
A
#
# COMPACT_ATOMS: atom_id res chain seq x y z
N MET A 1 5.98 -38.21 -1.04
CA MET A 1 6.94 -37.28 -0.38
C MET A 1 6.79 -37.48 1.11
N LYS A 2 7.86 -37.88 1.82
CA LYS A 2 7.83 -37.93 3.29
C LYS A 2 7.98 -36.51 3.85
N ALA A 3 7.38 -36.24 5.00
CA ALA A 3 7.62 -35.00 5.72
C ALA A 3 9.13 -34.84 5.96
N GLY A 4 9.72 -33.73 5.50
CA GLY A 4 11.16 -33.44 5.66
C GLY A 4 12.03 -33.74 4.44
N GLU A 5 11.51 -34.40 3.41
CA GLU A 5 12.23 -34.54 2.13
C GLU A 5 11.97 -33.27 1.29
N GLY A 6 12.90 -32.31 1.38
CA GLY A 6 12.86 -31.10 0.57
C GLY A 6 12.70 -31.44 -0.91
N THR A 7 11.85 -30.67 -1.60
CA THR A 7 11.55 -30.83 -3.02
C THR A 7 12.84 -30.75 -3.84
N SER A 8 13.21 -31.85 -4.49
CA SER A 8 14.35 -31.90 -5.42
C SER A 8 14.01 -31.09 -6.68
N GLY A 9 14.78 -30.04 -6.95
CA GLY A 9 14.59 -29.19 -8.15
C GLY A 9 14.58 -27.68 -7.88
N HIS A 10 14.63 -27.24 -6.63
CA HIS A 10 14.84 -25.82 -6.35
C HIS A 10 16.29 -25.42 -6.63
N GLU A 11 16.48 -24.43 -7.51
CA GLU A 11 17.75 -23.76 -7.68
C GLU A 11 18.20 -23.20 -6.33
N LYS A 12 19.36 -23.67 -5.86
CA LYS A 12 19.96 -23.18 -4.62
C LYS A 12 20.47 -21.76 -4.90
N LEU A 13 19.72 -20.76 -4.47
CA LEU A 13 20.17 -19.36 -4.48
C LEU A 13 21.40 -19.23 -3.57
N GLN A 14 22.59 -19.45 -4.13
CA GLN A 14 23.87 -19.24 -3.46
C GLN A 14 24.34 -17.83 -3.78
N PHE A 15 24.11 -16.90 -2.86
CA PHE A 15 24.73 -15.59 -2.88
C PHE A 15 26.01 -15.59 -2.04
N THR A 16 27.03 -14.84 -2.47
CA THR A 16 28.23 -14.61 -1.67
C THR A 16 27.84 -13.80 -0.45
N LYS A 17 27.79 -14.46 0.72
CA LYS A 17 27.50 -13.78 1.99
C LYS A 17 28.66 -12.84 2.32
N PRO A 18 28.42 -11.56 2.62
CA PRO A 18 29.46 -10.67 3.11
C PRO A 18 30.05 -11.21 4.42
N GLY A 19 31.34 -10.97 4.63
CA GLY A 19 31.99 -11.27 5.91
C GLY A 19 31.39 -10.42 7.04
N TRP A 20 31.56 -10.86 8.29
CA TRP A 20 31.00 -10.16 9.45
C TRP A 20 31.53 -8.72 9.61
N THR A 21 32.73 -8.44 9.10
CA THR A 21 33.35 -7.10 9.08
C THR A 21 32.84 -6.19 7.97
N THR A 22 32.27 -6.75 6.89
CA THR A 22 31.73 -5.98 5.76
C THR A 22 30.22 -5.82 5.85
N MET A 23 29.56 -6.56 6.73
CA MET A 23 28.16 -6.31 7.09
C MET A 23 28.02 -5.00 7.84
N ARG A 24 26.93 -4.27 7.57
CA ARG A 24 26.58 -3.11 8.38
C ARG A 24 26.32 -3.56 9.82
N PRO A 25 26.69 -2.74 10.81
CA PRO A 25 26.36 -3.02 12.20
C PRO A 25 24.85 -3.28 12.35
N GLY A 26 24.49 -4.39 12.98
CA GLY A 26 23.09 -4.71 13.26
C GLY A 26 22.46 -3.66 14.19
N ILE A 27 21.16 -3.40 14.01
CA ILE A 27 20.35 -2.52 14.88
C ILE A 27 20.72 -1.02 14.78
N ILE A 28 21.73 -0.64 13.99
CA ILE A 28 22.05 0.77 13.74
C ILE A 28 21.21 1.28 12.56
N VAL A 29 20.31 2.22 12.85
CA VAL A 29 19.61 3.01 11.83
C VAL A 29 20.38 4.31 11.63
N ASP A 30 21.10 4.42 10.50
CA ASP A 30 21.83 5.66 10.18
C ASP A 30 20.86 6.84 10.08
N ALA A 31 21.21 7.95 10.73
CA ALA A 31 20.47 9.19 10.61
C ALA A 31 20.46 9.65 9.14
N ARG A 32 19.27 10.00 8.65
CA ARG A 32 19.07 10.55 7.29
C ARG A 32 18.79 12.04 7.37
N LYS A 33 18.97 12.73 6.25
CA LYS A 33 18.55 14.12 6.15
C LYS A 33 17.02 14.19 6.31
N PRO A 34 16.49 15.26 6.91
CA PRO A 34 15.05 15.49 6.92
C PRO A 34 14.46 15.41 5.51
N GLY A 35 13.37 14.66 5.35
CA GLY A 35 12.70 14.44 4.07
C GLY A 35 13.25 13.28 3.22
N GLU A 36 14.38 12.66 3.58
CA GLU A 36 14.87 11.48 2.87
C GLU A 36 14.32 10.18 3.47
N ARG A 37 13.77 9.31 2.61
CA ARG A 37 13.39 7.94 3.01
C ARG A 37 14.63 7.06 3.14
N ASN A 38 14.56 6.08 4.02
CA ASN A 38 15.67 5.16 4.23
C ASN A 38 15.75 4.12 3.08
N PRO A 39 16.82 4.11 2.26
CA PRO A 39 16.92 3.21 1.09
C PRO A 39 17.06 1.74 1.45
N GLN A 40 17.36 1.43 2.71
CA GLN A 40 17.62 0.07 3.19
C GLN A 40 16.44 -0.53 3.95
N TYR A 41 15.55 0.30 4.49
CA TYR A 41 14.37 -0.15 5.22
C TYR A 41 13.14 0.00 4.34
N LYS A 42 13.00 -0.93 3.39
CA LYS A 42 11.83 -1.02 2.52
C LYS A 42 10.75 -1.85 3.22
N LYS A 43 9.52 -1.37 3.23
CA LYS A 43 8.42 -1.97 4.02
C LYS A 43 7.45 -2.82 3.18
N TYR A 44 7.60 -2.79 1.86
CA TYR A 44 6.64 -3.38 0.92
C TYR A 44 6.45 -4.90 1.02
N THR A 45 7.41 -5.62 1.58
CA THR A 45 7.34 -7.09 1.69
C THR A 45 6.27 -7.58 2.65
N ALA A 46 5.72 -6.69 3.49
CA ALA A 46 4.64 -7.03 4.42
C ALA A 46 3.24 -7.01 3.78
N ARG A 47 3.10 -6.58 2.51
CA ARG A 47 1.80 -6.41 1.87
C ARG A 47 1.18 -7.70 1.39
N THR A 48 -0.10 -7.86 1.68
CA THR A 48 -1.01 -8.77 0.95
C THR A 48 -1.85 -8.02 -0.07
N LEU A 49 -2.23 -6.78 0.25
CA LEU A 49 -2.97 -5.86 -0.61
C LEU A 49 -2.21 -4.53 -0.73
N ARG A 50 -2.39 -3.81 -1.84
CA ARG A 50 -1.89 -2.44 -2.02
C ARG A 50 -2.99 -1.48 -2.46
N PRO A 51 -2.95 -0.21 -2.03
CA PRO A 51 -3.87 0.80 -2.50
C PRO A 51 -3.53 1.19 -3.94
N VAL A 52 -4.53 1.24 -4.80
CA VAL A 52 -4.46 1.84 -6.13
C VAL A 52 -5.34 3.09 -6.11
N VAL A 53 -4.77 4.23 -6.47
CA VAL A 53 -5.45 5.53 -6.42
C VAL A 53 -6.04 5.84 -7.79
N ASN A 54 -7.24 6.40 -7.85
CA ASN A 54 -7.77 7.04 -9.03
C ASN A 54 -7.59 8.56 -8.88
N PHE A 55 -6.69 9.12 -9.67
CA PHE A 55 -6.38 10.55 -9.60
C PHE A 55 -7.51 11.45 -10.13
N ASP A 56 -8.42 10.94 -10.96
CA ASP A 56 -9.50 11.71 -11.58
C ASP A 56 -10.67 11.93 -10.65
N THR A 57 -10.93 10.95 -9.79
CA THR A 57 -11.95 11.04 -8.75
C THR A 57 -11.44 11.69 -7.48
N CYS A 58 -10.12 11.84 -7.33
CA CYS A 58 -9.48 12.42 -6.16
C CYS A 58 -9.82 13.91 -6.00
N ILE A 59 -10.49 14.25 -4.90
CA ILE A 59 -10.84 15.63 -4.54
C ILE A 59 -9.76 16.36 -3.72
N LYS A 60 -8.57 15.76 -3.56
CA LYS A 60 -7.41 16.37 -2.87
C LYS A 60 -7.70 16.77 -1.41
N CYS A 61 -8.46 15.95 -0.67
CA CYS A 61 -8.89 16.25 0.70
C CYS A 61 -7.84 16.00 1.80
N THR A 62 -6.65 15.50 1.48
CA THR A 62 -5.54 15.21 2.43
C THR A 62 -5.77 14.05 3.42
N MET A 63 -6.97 13.49 3.54
CA MET A 63 -7.26 12.46 4.56
C MET A 63 -6.38 11.21 4.45
N CYS A 64 -6.16 10.71 3.22
CA CYS A 64 -5.29 9.56 3.01
C CYS A 64 -3.83 9.79 3.41
N TRP A 65 -3.36 11.04 3.35
CA TRP A 65 -2.01 11.42 3.77
C TRP A 65 -1.92 11.56 5.29
N LEU A 66 -2.91 12.21 5.93
CA LEU A 66 -2.96 12.42 7.38
C LEU A 66 -3.06 11.11 8.17
N ASP A 67 -3.93 10.20 7.74
CA ASP A 67 -4.21 8.97 8.48
C ASP A 67 -3.29 7.79 8.08
N CYS A 68 -2.30 8.02 7.22
CA CYS A 68 -1.36 6.97 6.85
C CYS A 68 -0.36 6.71 8.00
N PRO A 69 -0.41 5.55 8.67
CA PRO A 69 0.47 5.27 9.82
C PRO A 69 1.96 5.17 9.42
N ASP A 70 2.24 4.88 8.16
CA ASP A 70 3.59 4.74 7.62
C ASP A 70 4.04 5.95 6.80
N GLU A 71 3.21 6.99 6.70
CA GLU A 71 3.47 8.21 5.93
C GLU A 71 3.98 7.87 4.51
N CYS A 72 3.31 6.93 3.84
CA CYS A 72 3.74 6.43 2.54
C CYS A 72 3.27 7.31 1.36
N PHE A 73 2.46 8.34 1.61
CA PHE A 73 2.00 9.26 0.60
C PHE A 73 2.94 10.46 0.46
N GLU A 74 3.27 10.83 -0.77
CA GLU A 74 3.97 12.08 -1.12
C GLU A 74 3.01 13.05 -1.79
N VAL A 75 3.13 14.33 -1.44
CA VAL A 75 2.33 15.38 -2.06
C VAL A 75 2.94 15.74 -3.41
N THR A 76 2.18 15.56 -4.48
CA THR A 76 2.63 15.89 -5.83
C THR A 76 2.55 17.42 -6.04
N PRO A 77 3.27 17.98 -7.04
CA PRO A 77 3.20 19.42 -7.35
C PRO A 77 1.80 19.93 -7.69
N GLU A 78 0.89 19.04 -8.09
CA GLU A 78 -0.49 19.37 -8.46
C GLU A 78 -1.47 19.12 -7.28
N GLY A 79 -0.95 18.83 -6.09
CA GLY A 79 -1.73 18.60 -4.87
C GLY A 79 -2.41 17.24 -4.79
N HIS A 80 -2.02 16.29 -5.64
CA HIS A 80 -2.43 14.89 -5.47
C HIS A 80 -1.54 14.18 -4.45
N TYR A 81 -1.95 12.98 -4.04
CA TYR A 81 -1.22 12.16 -3.09
C TYR A 81 -0.79 10.87 -3.79
N GLU A 82 0.51 10.76 -4.07
CA GLU A 82 1.10 9.59 -4.70
C GLU A 82 1.55 8.58 -3.65
N VAL A 83 1.32 7.30 -3.90
CA VAL A 83 1.75 6.23 -2.98
C VAL A 83 3.18 5.83 -3.28
N VAL A 84 4.08 6.07 -2.33
CA VAL A 84 5.44 5.49 -2.36
C VAL A 84 5.35 4.02 -1.98
N TYR A 85 5.17 3.16 -2.98
CA TYR A 85 4.98 1.73 -2.78
C TYR A 85 6.16 1.05 -2.08
N GLN A 86 7.36 1.61 -2.10
CA GLN A 86 8.47 1.03 -1.32
C GLN A 86 8.27 1.13 0.20
N ALA A 87 7.48 2.10 0.66
CA ALA A 87 7.20 2.37 2.07
C ALA A 87 5.80 1.88 2.53
N CYS A 88 4.89 1.62 1.59
CA CYS A 88 3.53 1.20 1.92
C CYS A 88 3.49 -0.24 2.49
N ILE A 89 2.85 -0.43 3.64
CA ILE A 89 2.61 -1.75 4.27
C ILE A 89 1.26 -2.39 3.90
N GLY A 90 0.43 -1.70 3.12
CA GLY A 90 -0.85 -2.26 2.65
C GLY A 90 -1.95 -2.33 3.70
N CYS A 91 -1.92 -1.46 4.73
CA CYS A 91 -2.89 -1.50 5.84
C CYS A 91 -4.35 -1.18 5.44
N GLY A 92 -4.57 -0.45 4.35
CA GLY A 92 -5.90 -0.12 3.83
C GLY A 92 -6.64 1.06 4.48
N ILE A 93 -6.06 1.70 5.50
CA ILE A 93 -6.69 2.85 6.19
C ILE A 93 -7.01 3.99 5.20
N CYS A 94 -6.11 4.27 4.26
CA CYS A 94 -6.32 5.28 3.22
C CYS A 94 -7.60 5.05 2.38
N ALA A 95 -7.93 3.80 2.07
CA ALA A 95 -9.15 3.46 1.35
C ALA A 95 -10.40 3.60 2.22
N GLN A 96 -10.28 3.33 3.53
CA GLN A 96 -11.38 3.44 4.49
C GLN A 96 -11.75 4.90 4.79
N VAL A 97 -10.75 5.78 4.92
CA VAL A 97 -10.98 7.19 5.26
C VAL A 97 -11.29 8.07 4.04
N CYS A 98 -11.05 7.57 2.83
CA CYS A 98 -11.33 8.35 1.62
C CYS A 98 -12.83 8.66 1.53
N PRO A 99 -13.24 9.95 1.49
CA PRO A 99 -14.65 10.31 1.39
C PRO A 99 -15.24 10.04 -0.01
N VAL A 100 -14.38 9.81 -1.01
CA VAL A 100 -14.79 9.51 -2.38
C VAL A 100 -14.81 7.99 -2.56
N LYS A 101 -15.99 7.46 -2.86
CA LYS A 101 -16.18 6.04 -3.12
C LYS A 101 -15.27 5.58 -4.27
N ASP A 102 -14.58 4.47 -4.05
CA ASP A 102 -13.70 3.81 -5.02
C ASP A 102 -12.55 4.69 -5.58
N CYS A 103 -12.25 5.82 -4.93
CA CYS A 103 -11.07 6.64 -5.30
C CYS A 103 -9.77 5.95 -4.90
N ILE A 104 -9.77 5.18 -3.81
CA ILE A 104 -8.64 4.34 -3.42
C ILE A 104 -9.17 2.91 -3.24
N VAL A 105 -8.67 1.98 -4.05
CA VAL A 105 -9.11 0.58 -4.05
C VAL A 105 -7.95 -0.30 -3.59
N MET A 106 -8.19 -1.18 -2.63
CA MET A 106 -7.21 -2.17 -2.21
C MET A 106 -7.22 -3.35 -3.18
N VAL A 107 -6.06 -3.64 -3.79
CA VAL A 107 -5.88 -4.68 -4.80
C VAL A 107 -4.83 -5.67 -4.33
N ASP A 108 -5.01 -6.95 -4.65
CA ASP A 108 -4.07 -8.03 -4.32
C ASP A 108 -2.66 -7.76 -4.86
N GLU A 109 -1.64 -7.86 -4.00
CA GLU A 109 -0.24 -7.56 -4.33
C GLU A 109 0.30 -8.46 -5.44
N LEU A 110 -0.19 -9.70 -5.59
CA LEU A 110 0.28 -10.65 -6.60
C LEU A 110 -0.07 -10.22 -8.03
N ARG A 111 -0.94 -9.20 -8.19
CA ARG A 111 -1.28 -8.62 -9.50
C ARG A 111 -0.23 -7.63 -10.00
N PHE A 112 0.84 -7.38 -9.23
CA PHE A 112 1.84 -6.35 -9.53
C PHE A 112 3.26 -6.95 -9.53
N GLU A 113 4.09 -6.43 -10.42
CA GLU A 113 5.48 -6.87 -10.58
C GLU A 113 6.46 -5.82 -10.03
N ASP A 114 6.02 -4.56 -9.94
CA ASP A 114 6.85 -3.41 -9.59
C ASP A 114 6.31 -2.57 -8.42
N ASN A 115 7.19 -1.70 -7.92
CA ASN A 115 6.92 -0.72 -6.86
C ASN A 115 7.17 0.72 -7.34
N GLU A 116 6.98 0.97 -8.63
CA GLU A 116 7.22 2.29 -9.22
C GLU A 116 6.06 3.24 -8.90
N ASP A 117 6.41 4.53 -8.82
CA ASP A 117 5.48 5.65 -8.75
C ASP A 117 4.53 5.64 -9.96
N LYS A 118 3.25 5.80 -9.66
CA LYS A 118 2.13 5.72 -10.60
C LYS A 118 1.58 7.10 -10.97
N TRP A 119 1.90 8.14 -10.22
CA TRP A 119 1.59 9.53 -10.54
C TRP A 119 2.26 9.97 -11.84
N GLN A 120 3.54 9.64 -12.04
CA GLN A 120 4.25 10.00 -13.28
C GLN A 120 3.66 9.32 -14.52
N PHE A 121 3.06 8.14 -14.34
CA PHE A 121 2.36 7.46 -15.42
C PHE A 121 1.08 8.21 -15.80
N TRP A 122 0.23 8.53 -14.82
CA TRP A 122 -0.99 9.33 -15.03
C TRP A 122 -0.72 10.69 -15.69
N LYS A 123 0.34 11.38 -15.25
CA LYS A 123 0.71 12.69 -15.81
C LYS A 123 1.11 12.65 -17.28
N LYS A 124 1.72 11.55 -17.73
CA LYS A 124 2.16 11.38 -19.12
C LYS A 124 1.03 10.88 -20.01
N ASP A 125 0.28 9.91 -19.52
CA ASP A 125 -0.80 9.25 -20.25
C ASP A 125 -1.97 8.97 -19.31
N HIS A 126 -2.91 9.90 -19.33
CA HIS A 126 -4.11 9.88 -18.51
C HIS A 126 -5.02 8.69 -18.86
N ASP A 127 -5.28 8.50 -20.15
CA ASP A 127 -6.12 7.40 -20.66
C ASP A 127 -5.47 6.04 -20.41
N GLY A 128 -4.16 5.94 -20.60
CA GLY A 128 -3.40 4.72 -20.32
C GLY A 128 -3.42 4.35 -18.85
N TYR A 129 -3.27 5.35 -17.97
CA TYR A 129 -3.42 5.15 -16.54
C TYR A 129 -4.80 4.66 -16.16
N ASN A 130 -5.85 5.28 -16.69
CA ASN A 130 -7.22 4.91 -16.39
C ASN A 130 -7.53 3.47 -16.81
N LYS A 131 -7.08 3.05 -18.00
CA LYS A 131 -7.17 1.65 -18.43
C LYS A 131 -6.42 0.71 -17.50
N TRP A 132 -5.23 1.11 -17.05
CA TRP A 132 -4.46 0.33 -16.07
C TRP A 132 -5.18 0.24 -14.72
N PHE A 133 -5.74 1.36 -14.24
CA PHE A 133 -6.52 1.43 -13.00
C PHE A 133 -7.70 0.47 -13.06
N GLU A 134 -8.50 0.53 -14.13
CA GLU A 134 -9.66 -0.33 -14.33
C GLU A 134 -9.25 -1.81 -14.42
N ALA A 135 -8.18 -2.12 -15.15
CA ALA A 135 -7.69 -3.49 -15.28
C ALA A 135 -7.20 -4.10 -13.96
N LYS A 136 -6.59 -3.29 -13.08
CA LYS A 136 -6.05 -3.77 -11.79
C LYS A 136 -7.11 -3.79 -10.69
N SER A 137 -7.89 -2.72 -10.57
CA SER A 137 -8.89 -2.51 -9.52
C SER A 137 -10.23 -3.19 -9.82
N GLY A 138 -10.58 -3.35 -11.10
CA GLY A 138 -11.91 -3.80 -11.52
C GLY A 138 -13.01 -2.75 -11.33
N VAL A 139 -12.66 -1.51 -10.96
CA VAL A 139 -13.59 -0.40 -10.79
C VAL A 139 -13.38 0.63 -11.91
N SER A 140 -14.46 1.31 -12.33
CA SER A 140 -14.37 2.33 -13.39
C SER A 140 -13.54 3.53 -12.94
N ALA A 141 -12.73 4.06 -13.86
CA ALA A 141 -11.96 5.26 -13.65
C ALA A 141 -12.81 6.55 -13.82
N ASP A 142 -13.95 6.48 -14.52
CA ASP A 142 -14.76 7.65 -14.87
C ASP A 142 -15.43 8.28 -13.63
N PRO A 143 -15.17 9.58 -13.34
CA PRO A 143 -15.79 10.31 -12.23
C PRO A 143 -17.33 10.33 -12.25
N LYS A 144 -17.96 10.12 -13.41
CA LYS A 144 -19.42 10.13 -13.59
C LYS A 144 -20.04 8.76 -13.32
N VAL A 145 -19.29 7.68 -13.46
CA VAL A 145 -19.78 6.31 -13.31
C VAL A 145 -19.57 5.86 -11.87
N ARG A 146 -20.52 6.18 -11.00
CA ARG A 146 -20.55 5.58 -9.66
C ARG A 146 -20.98 4.14 -9.79
N THR A 147 -20.05 3.20 -9.68
CA THR A 147 -20.41 1.78 -9.52
C THR A 147 -21.35 1.69 -8.31
N PRO A 148 -22.55 1.09 -8.44
CA PRO A 148 -23.41 0.89 -7.27
C PRO A 148 -22.60 0.16 -6.22
N ALA A 149 -22.68 0.61 -4.96
CA ALA A 149 -22.00 -0.06 -3.86
C ALA A 149 -22.31 -1.55 -3.95
N ALA A 150 -21.29 -2.38 -4.15
CA ALA A 150 -21.43 -3.78 -3.83
C ALA A 150 -21.88 -3.80 -2.38
N ARG A 151 -23.15 -4.12 -2.15
CA ARG A 151 -23.68 -4.38 -0.83
C ARG A 151 -22.77 -5.45 -0.24
N GLN A 152 -21.88 -5.06 0.66
CA GLN A 152 -21.16 -6.00 1.49
C GLN A 152 -22.23 -6.63 2.38
N GLU A 153 -22.85 -7.70 1.90
CA GLU A 153 -23.56 -8.62 2.76
C GLU A 153 -22.51 -9.21 3.69
N GLY A 154 -22.48 -8.68 4.91
CA GLY A 154 -21.77 -9.20 6.08
C GLY A 154 -20.58 -10.12 5.79
N ALA A 155 -19.45 -9.55 5.37
CA ALA A 155 -18.18 -10.18 5.69
C ALA A 155 -17.99 -10.02 7.20
N GLY A 156 -18.37 -11.04 7.96
CA GLY A 156 -18.08 -11.15 9.38
C GLY A 156 -16.63 -10.78 9.61
N ASN A 157 -16.41 -9.83 10.51
CA ASN A 157 -15.13 -9.32 10.95
C ASN A 157 -14.14 -10.49 11.21
N ALA A 158 -13.29 -10.80 10.24
CA ALA A 158 -12.16 -11.68 10.42
C ALA A 158 -10.98 -10.87 10.99
N ASN A 159 -11.18 -10.30 12.17
CA ASN A 159 -10.08 -9.89 13.03
C ASN A 159 -10.48 -10.05 14.52
N PRO A 160 -10.11 -11.18 15.18
CA PRO A 160 -10.40 -11.40 16.59
C PRO A 160 -9.55 -10.54 17.55
N ALA A 161 -8.74 -9.61 17.04
CA ALA A 161 -7.80 -8.81 17.83
C ALA A 161 -8.14 -7.31 17.90
N ALA A 162 -9.30 -6.86 17.40
CA ALA A 162 -9.77 -5.50 17.65
C ALA A 162 -10.30 -5.41 19.09
N ASN A 163 -9.41 -5.03 20.01
CA ASN A 163 -9.67 -4.81 21.43
C ASN A 163 -10.79 -3.77 21.63
N PRO A 164 -11.92 -4.09 22.29
CA PRO A 164 -12.97 -3.12 22.59
C PRO A 164 -12.60 -2.35 23.86
N THR A 165 -11.70 -1.38 23.77
CA THR A 165 -11.57 -0.36 24.82
C THR A 165 -12.62 0.73 24.61
N SER A 166 -13.87 0.39 24.92
CA SER A 166 -14.89 1.38 25.27
C SER A 166 -14.64 1.81 26.72
N ALA A 167 -13.72 2.75 26.94
CA ALA A 167 -13.63 3.46 28.20
C ALA A 167 -14.81 4.44 28.28
N SER A 168 -15.92 3.97 28.82
CA SER A 168 -16.99 4.82 29.35
C SER A 168 -16.75 4.96 30.85
N GLY A 169 -15.88 5.89 31.23
CA GLY A 169 -15.80 6.39 32.59
C GLY A 169 -16.77 7.54 32.73
N GLY A 170 -17.93 7.29 33.32
CA GLY A 170 -18.82 8.34 33.83
C GLY A 170 -18.31 8.81 35.19
N ASP A 171 -18.25 10.13 35.37
CA ASP A 171 -18.03 10.78 36.66
C ASP A 171 -19.31 10.68 37.50
N ASP A 172 -19.24 9.99 38.65
CA ASP A 172 -20.13 10.14 39.81
C ASP A 172 -19.36 9.73 41.08
#